data_AF-A0A081P0Q9-F1
#
_entry.id   AF-A0A081P0Q9-F1
#
_cell.length_a   1.000
_cell.length_b   1.000
_cell.length_c   1.000
_cell.angle_alpha   90.00
_cell.angle_beta   90.00
_cell.angle_gamma   90.00
#
_symmetry.space_group_name_H-M   'P 1'
#
loop_
_entity.id
_entity.type
_entity.pdbx_description
1 polymer ?
#
loop_
_entity_poly.entity_id
_entity_poly.type
_entity_poly.pdbx_seq_one_letter_code
_entity_poly.pdbx_strand_id
1 'polypeptide(L)' 'MEEKEPRKNEDAYNLEQLSIKAREGDKRSMELILQFFEEDIKNLARYIRTSKEDAEQTLKLKLIEYIINEK' A
#
# COMPACT_ATOMS: atom_id res chain seq x y z
N MET A 1 27.59 -22.70 4.61
CA MET A 1 26.58 -21.66 4.90
C MET A 1 25.63 -21.70 3.73
N GLU A 2 24.53 -22.46 3.85
CA GLU A 2 23.51 -22.46 2.81
C GLU A 2 22.74 -21.15 2.91
N GLU A 3 22.90 -20.32 1.89
CA GLU A 3 22.08 -19.16 1.63
C GLU A 3 20.62 -19.62 1.59
N LYS A 4 19.86 -19.30 2.64
CA LYS A 4 18.43 -19.53 2.64
C LYS A 4 17.83 -18.55 1.65
N GLU A 5 17.41 -19.06 0.49
CA GLU A 5 16.56 -18.33 -0.45
C GLU A 5 15.43 -17.63 0.32
N PRO A 6 15.11 -16.36 0.02
CA PRO A 6 14.02 -15.67 0.70
C PRO A 6 12.74 -16.46 0.43
N ARG A 7 12.10 -16.88 1.54
CA ARG A 7 10.81 -17.59 1.55
C ARG A 7 9.85 -16.92 0.55
N LYS A 8 9.60 -17.59 -0.58
CA LYS A 8 8.48 -17.26 -1.46
C LYS A 8 7.22 -17.53 -0.65
N ASN A 9 6.69 -16.50 0.01
CA ASN A 9 5.32 -16.54 0.49
C ASN A 9 4.43 -16.66 -0.75
N GLU A 10 3.67 -17.74 -0.85
CA GLU A 10 2.69 -17.94 -1.92
C GLU A 10 1.56 -16.88 -1.90
N ASP A 11 1.49 -16.10 -0.81
CA ASP A 11 0.63 -14.91 -0.63
C ASP A 11 1.38 -13.58 -0.77
N ALA A 12 2.59 -13.57 -1.35
CA ALA A 12 3.28 -12.32 -1.67
C ALA A 12 2.47 -11.58 -2.74
N TYR A 13 1.60 -10.67 -2.29
CA TYR A 13 0.96 -9.70 -3.16
C TYR A 13 2.02 -9.14 -4.08
N ASN A 14 1.92 -9.48 -5.37
CA ASN A 14 2.80 -8.90 -6.36
C ASN A 14 2.34 -7.44 -6.51
N LEU A 15 2.98 -6.55 -5.72
CA LEU A 15 2.62 -5.14 -5.64
C LEU A 15 2.72 -4.46 -7.00
N GLU A 16 3.64 -4.89 -7.86
CA GLU A 16 3.75 -4.40 -9.24
C GLU A 16 2.49 -4.75 -10.04
N GLN A 17 2.06 -6.02 -10.02
CA GLN A 17 0.84 -6.46 -10.70
C GLN A 17 -0.43 -5.80 -10.14
N LEU A 18 -0.52 -5.65 -8.82
CA LEU A 18 -1.63 -4.94 -8.20
C LEU A 18 -1.63 -3.47 -8.60
N SER A 19 -0.47 -2.83 -8.66
CA SER A 19 -0.35 -1.42 -9.04
C SER A 19 -0.79 -1.20 -10.48
N ILE A 20 -0.40 -2.09 -11.41
CA ILE A 20 -0.87 -2.06 -12.80
C ILE A 20 -2.40 -2.15 -12.86
N LYS A 21 -3.00 -3.17 -12.21
CA LYS A 21 -4.45 -3.34 -12.20
C LYS A 21 -5.19 -2.18 -11.53
N ALA A 22 -4.64 -1.66 -10.42
CA ALA A 22 -5.20 -0.53 -9.70
C ALA A 22 -5.21 0.74 -10.57
N ARG A 23 -4.15 0.98 -11.36
CA ARG A 23 -4.08 2.07 -12.36
C ARG A 23 -5.13 1.93 -13.46
N GLU A 24 -5.47 0.70 -13.84
CA GLU A 24 -6.55 0.40 -14.80
C GLU A 24 -7.97 0.53 -14.19
N GLY A 25 -8.07 0.88 -12.90
CA GLY A 25 -9.34 1.07 -12.20
C GLY A 25 -9.85 -0.15 -11.42
N ASP A 26 -9.03 -1.20 -11.28
CA ASP A 26 -9.39 -2.37 -10.47
C ASP A 26 -9.41 -2.01 -8.97
N LYS A 27 -10.62 -1.81 -8.46
CA LYS A 27 -10.85 -1.43 -7.06
C LYS A 27 -10.30 -2.46 -6.08
N ARG A 28 -10.41 -3.74 -6.42
CA ARG A 28 -9.95 -4.81 -5.52
C ARG A 28 -8.44 -4.75 -5.34
N SER A 29 -7.69 -4.51 -6.41
CA SER A 29 -6.24 -4.37 -6.35
C SER A 29 -5.83 -3.14 -5.54
N MET A 30 -6.55 -2.02 -5.68
CA MET A 30 -6.33 -0.84 -4.83
C MET A 30 -6.59 -1.15 -3.34
N GLU A 31 -7.69 -1.82 -3.01
CA GLU A 31 -7.99 -2.24 -1.63
C GLU A 31 -6.89 -3.13 -1.04
N LEU A 32 -6.38 -4.07 -1.83
CA LEU A 32 -5.31 -4.97 -1.41
C LEU A 32 -4.00 -4.22 -1.14
N ILE A 33 -3.66 -3.22 -1.97
CA ILE A 33 -2.51 -2.35 -1.73
C ILE A 33 -2.70 -1.52 -0.45
N LEU A 34 -3.88 -0.91 -0.25
CA LEU A 34 -4.17 -0.15 0.97
C LEU A 34 -4.09 -1.04 2.22
N GLN A 35 -4.61 -2.27 2.14
CA GLN A 35 -4.54 -3.23 3.23
C GLN A 35 -3.09 -3.63 3.54
N PHE A 36 -2.26 -3.80 2.51
CA PHE A 36 -0.85 -4.10 2.66
C PHE A 36 -0.10 -2.99 3.45
N PHE A 37 -0.39 -1.72 3.18
CA PHE A 37 0.25 -0.57 3.84
C PHE A 37 -0.49 -0.06 5.10
N GLU A 38 -1.54 -0.75 5.57
CA GLU A 38 -2.40 -0.26 6.65
C GLU A 38 -1.64 0.00 7.96
N GLU A 39 -0.65 -0.84 8.30
CA GLU A 39 0.18 -0.65 9.50
C GLU A 39 1.11 0.56 9.36
N ASP A 40 1.75 0.71 8.20
CA ASP A 40 2.61 1.85 7.91
C ASP A 40 1.83 3.17 7.93
N ILE A 41 0.63 3.18 7.36
CA ILE A 41 -0.29 4.32 7.40
C ILE A 41 -0.61 4.71 8.84
N LYS A 42 -0.96 3.73 9.69
CA LYS A 42 -1.25 3.97 11.12
C LYS A 42 -0.03 4.48 11.89
N ASN A 43 1.16 4.03 11.54
CA ASN A 43 2.40 4.46 12.17
C ASN A 43 2.78 5.88 11.74
N LEU A 44 2.70 6.19 10.45
CA LEU A 44 2.98 7.51 9.89
C LEU A 44 1.97 8.57 10.33
N ALA A 45 0.70 8.20 10.47
CA ALA A 45 -0.37 9.09 10.92
C ALA A 45 -0.07 9.75 12.27
N ARG A 46 0.70 9.08 13.16
CA ARG A 46 1.09 9.60 14.48
C ARG A 46 1.94 10.87 14.43
N TYR A 47 2.57 11.14 13.28
CA TYR A 47 3.46 12.28 13.09
C TYR A 47 2.76 13.48 12.42
N ILE A 48 1.51 13.33 12.00
CA ILE A 48 0.73 14.38 11.34
C ILE A 48 -0.07 15.15 12.41
N ARG A 49 -0.01 16.49 12.39
CA ARG A 49 -0.70 17.37 13.37
C ARG A 49 -2.17 17.60 13.01
N THR A 50 -2.95 16.52 12.91
CA THR A 50 -4.40 16.52 12.71
C THR A 50 -5.05 15.44 13.57
N SER A 51 -6.37 15.23 13.42
CA SER A 51 -6.98 14.03 14.01
C SER A 51 -6.35 12.77 13.42
N LYS A 52 -6.35 11.67 14.19
CA LYS A 52 -5.85 10.36 13.75
C LYS A 52 -6.54 9.91 12.46
N GLU A 53 -7.86 10.07 12.40
CA GLU A 53 -8.66 9.69 11.24
C GLU A 53 -8.29 10.52 10.01
N ASP A 54 -8.21 11.85 10.15
CA ASP A 54 -7.81 12.72 9.03
C ASP A 54 -6.41 12.41 8.53
N ALA A 55 -5.48 12.10 9.44
CA ALA A 55 -4.10 11.73 9.11
C ALA A 55 -4.06 10.42 8.32
N GLU A 56 -4.76 9.39 8.79
CA GLU A 56 -4.87 8.09 8.09
C GLU A 56 -5.51 8.25 6.71
N GLN A 57 -6.60 9.02 6.60
CA GLN A 57 -7.26 9.27 5.31
C GLN A 57 -6.38 10.09 4.36
N THR A 58 -5.65 11.08 4.86
CA THR A 58 -4.69 11.85 4.07
C THR A 58 -3.62 10.96 3.47
N LEU A 59 -3.06 10.05 4.26
CA LEU A 59 -2.04 9.09 3.80
C LEU A 59 -2.62 8.10 2.78
N LYS A 60 -3.82 7.57 3.01
CA LYS A 60 -4.52 6.69 2.04
C LYS A 60 -4.74 7.41 0.71
N LEU A 61 -5.23 8.65 0.76
CA LEU A 61 -5.46 9.46 -0.43
C LEU A 61 -4.16 9.70 -1.19
N LYS A 62 -3.07 10.07 -0.48
CA LYS A 62 -1.76 10.30 -1.10
C LYS A 62 -1.19 9.05 -1.75
N LEU A 63 -1.38 7.88 -1.12
CA LEU A 63 -0.97 6.61 -1.69
C LEU A 63 -1.76 6.26 -2.97
N ILE A 64 -3.08 6.47 -2.95
CA ILE A 64 -3.93 6.29 -4.14
C ILE A 64 -3.46 7.21 -5.28
N GLU A 65 -3.26 8.50 -4.98
CA GLU A 65 -2.78 9.49 -5.94
C GLU A 65 -1.42 9.10 -6.52
N TYR A 66 -0.50 8.60 -5.68
CA TYR A 66 0.81 8.13 -6.11
C TYR A 66 0.69 6.95 -7.08
N ILE A 67 -0.09 5.94 -6.73
CA ILE A 67 -0.29 4.74 -7.56
C ILE A 67 -0.90 5.12 -8.91
N ILE A 68 -1.90 5.99 -8.93
CA ILE A 68 -2.61 6.39 -10.16
C ILE A 68 -1.74 7.28 -11.06
N ASN A 69 -0.95 8.17 -10.49
CA ASN A 69 -0.21 9.19 -11.24
C ASN A 69 1.23 8.79 -11.60
N GLU A 70 1.80 7.76 -10.97
CA GLU A 70 3.08 7.21 -11.43
C GLU A 70 2.90 6.56 -12.82
N LYS A 71 3.73 6.98 -13.76
CA LYS A 71 3.86 6.37 -15.09
C LYS A 71 4.98 5.34 -15.07
#